data_AF-A0A2V6BQ00-F1
#
_entry.id   AF-A0A2V6BQ00-F1
#
_cell.length_a   1.000
_cell.length_b   1.000
_cell.length_c   1.000
_cell.angle_alpha   90.00
_cell.angle_beta   90.00
_cell.angle_gamma   90.00
#
_symmetry.space_group_name_H-M   'P 1'
#
loop_
_entity.id
_entity.type
_entity.pdbx_description
1 polymer ?
#
loop_
_entity_poly.entity_id
_entity_poly.type
_entity_poly.pdbx_seq_one_letter_code
_entity_poly.pdbx_strand_id
1 'polypeptide(L)'
;MRNDLDLSPLASLRRLIREEKYDIVHLHTKRAHALSLWLPRGSHGPKYVVTRRMDYPEAKSWYTRHLYNRRVDGIVAISRPIANLLVSAGVGPERIRLIHSGIDPGPFEAIASKTASSEDIPVVGTVAVLEERKGHRFLLEAAARLKGQGYQIKYFLAGDGSLRGQLEGMAARLMLQDQVKFFGFVSDTPAFLSNVDIFVLPSLDEGLGVAALEAMAAGKAVVATRVGGLAEAMVDSVTGVLVAPRDAEALAQAIA
;
A
#
# COMPACT_ATOMS: atom_id res chain seq x y z
N MET A 1 -3.19 -20.09 6.62
CA MET A 1 -4.41 -19.42 6.11
C MET A 1 -5.57 -20.41 6.21
N ARG A 2 -6.59 -20.17 7.06
CA ARG A 2 -7.82 -20.98 7.07
C ARG A 2 -8.64 -20.63 5.81
N ASN A 3 -9.34 -21.63 5.27
CA ASN A 3 -10.10 -21.61 4.02
C ASN A 3 -10.92 -20.32 3.81
N ASP A 4 -10.92 -19.78 2.59
CA ASP A 4 -11.71 -18.60 2.19
C ASP A 4 -13.23 -18.77 2.45
N LEU A 5 -13.67 -20.00 2.67
CA LEU A 5 -15.04 -20.45 2.94
C LEU A 5 -15.30 -20.77 4.43
N ASP A 6 -14.69 -20.05 5.37
CA ASP A 6 -15.09 -20.18 6.77
C ASP A 6 -16.45 -19.49 7.00
N LEU A 7 -17.49 -20.34 7.00
CA LEU A 7 -18.90 -19.99 7.13
C LEU A 7 -19.35 -19.76 8.58
N SER A 8 -18.47 -19.88 9.58
CA SER A 8 -18.83 -19.67 10.98
C SER A 8 -19.57 -18.35 11.28
N PRO A 9 -19.23 -17.18 10.67
CA PRO A 9 -19.98 -15.95 10.95
C PRO A 9 -21.28 -15.82 10.17
N LEU A 10 -21.61 -16.75 9.25
CA LEU A 10 -22.70 -16.58 8.30
C LEU A 10 -24.07 -16.48 8.99
N ALA A 11 -24.32 -17.29 10.02
CA ALA A 11 -25.58 -17.27 10.75
C ALA A 11 -25.79 -15.92 11.47
N SER A 12 -24.78 -15.45 12.20
CA SER A 12 -24.79 -14.17 12.89
C SER A 12 -24.93 -12.99 11.92
N LEU A 13 -24.20 -13.03 10.79
CA LEU A 13 -24.28 -11.98 9.77
C LEU A 13 -25.65 -11.92 9.09
N ARG A 14 -26.25 -13.08 8.79
CA ARG A 14 -27.62 -13.15 8.25
C ARG A 14 -28.65 -12.60 9.22
N ARG A 15 -28.52 -12.94 10.51
CA ARG A 15 -29.40 -12.44 11.56
C ARG A 15 -29.31 -10.92 11.65
N LEU A 16 -28.11 -10.39 11.77
CA LEU A 16 -27.84 -8.96 11.85
C LEU A 16 -28.44 -8.21 10.64
N ILE A 17 -28.22 -8.70 9.41
CA ILE A 17 -28.76 -8.07 8.20
C ILE A 17 -30.31 -8.03 8.21
N ARG A 18 -30.95 -9.07 8.74
CA ARG A 18 -32.42 -9.16 8.77
C ARG A 18 -33.05 -8.31 9.86
N GLU A 19 -32.44 -8.28 11.04
CA GLU A 19 -32.96 -7.56 12.22
C GLU A 19 -32.77 -6.05 12.08
N GLU A 20 -31.59 -5.62 11.63
CA GLU A 20 -31.21 -4.20 11.58
C GLU A 20 -31.63 -3.47 10.29
N LYS A 21 -32.17 -4.21 9.30
CA LYS A 21 -32.72 -3.67 8.04
C LYS A 21 -31.80 -2.67 7.31
N TYR A 22 -30.52 -3.00 7.15
CA TYR A 22 -29.58 -2.14 6.41
C TYR A 22 -29.99 -1.94 4.95
N ASP A 23 -29.71 -0.75 4.42
CA ASP A 23 -29.84 -0.45 2.99
C ASP A 23 -28.64 -0.97 2.18
N ILE A 24 -27.45 -0.95 2.78
CA ILE A 24 -26.19 -1.32 2.11
C ILE A 24 -25.33 -2.17 3.05
N VAL A 25 -24.75 -3.23 2.50
CA VAL A 25 -23.72 -4.05 3.14
C VAL A 25 -22.44 -3.94 2.31
N HIS A 26 -21.38 -3.42 2.93
CA HIS A 26 -20.11 -3.13 2.25
C HIS A 26 -19.00 -4.11 2.68
N LEU A 27 -18.49 -4.87 1.72
CA LEU A 27 -17.53 -5.96 1.92
C LEU A 27 -16.13 -5.52 1.49
N HIS A 28 -15.15 -5.59 2.41
CA HIS A 28 -13.77 -5.15 2.14
C HIS A 28 -12.75 -6.28 2.02
N THR A 29 -13.05 -7.47 2.54
CA THR A 29 -12.14 -8.62 2.52
C THR A 29 -12.62 -9.67 1.54
N LYS A 30 -11.70 -10.46 0.98
CA LYS A 30 -12.03 -11.58 0.08
C LYS A 30 -12.99 -12.57 0.76
N ARG A 31 -12.77 -12.86 2.03
CA ARG A 31 -13.63 -13.73 2.84
C ARG A 31 -15.04 -13.15 3.02
N ALA A 32 -15.15 -11.87 3.39
CA ALA A 32 -16.46 -11.21 3.50
C ALA A 32 -17.19 -11.20 2.14
N HIS A 33 -16.46 -10.98 1.05
CA HIS A 33 -17.01 -11.05 -0.29
C HIS A 33 -17.52 -12.46 -0.64
N ALA A 34 -16.78 -13.52 -0.32
CA ALA A 34 -17.22 -14.90 -0.55
C ALA A 34 -18.55 -15.22 0.16
N LEU A 35 -18.76 -14.69 1.37
CA LEU A 35 -20.00 -14.89 2.11
C LEU A 35 -21.24 -14.34 1.39
N SER A 36 -21.09 -13.37 0.48
CA SER A 36 -22.19 -12.80 -0.32
C SER A 36 -22.97 -13.84 -1.15
N LEU A 37 -22.40 -15.03 -1.37
CA LEU A 37 -23.08 -16.18 -1.95
C LEU A 37 -24.28 -16.65 -1.11
N TRP A 38 -24.26 -16.37 0.18
CA TRP A 38 -25.25 -16.89 1.13
C TRP A 38 -26.01 -15.80 1.86
N LEU A 39 -25.72 -14.53 1.60
CA LEU A 39 -26.45 -13.42 2.23
C LEU A 39 -27.84 -13.21 1.58
N PRO A 40 -28.84 -12.75 2.37
CA PRO A 40 -30.20 -12.58 1.88
C PRO A 40 -30.28 -11.52 0.77
N ARG A 41 -31.06 -11.76 -0.29
CA ARG A 41 -31.28 -10.80 -1.38
C ARG A 41 -32.76 -10.71 -1.71
N GLY A 42 -33.19 -9.59 -2.29
CA GLY A 42 -34.56 -9.38 -2.72
C GLY A 42 -34.90 -7.90 -2.79
N SER A 43 -36.15 -7.59 -3.14
CA SER A 43 -36.66 -6.21 -3.25
C SER A 43 -36.62 -5.43 -1.94
N HIS A 44 -36.58 -6.12 -0.79
CA HIS A 44 -36.55 -5.54 0.56
C HIS A 44 -35.24 -5.86 1.30
N GLY A 45 -34.22 -6.38 0.60
CA GLY A 45 -32.90 -6.68 1.16
C GLY A 45 -31.88 -5.60 0.81
N PRO A 46 -30.73 -5.55 1.52
CA PRO A 46 -29.69 -4.57 1.24
C PRO A 46 -29.08 -4.73 -0.14
N LYS A 47 -28.47 -3.65 -0.64
CA LYS A 47 -27.50 -3.68 -1.73
C LYS A 47 -26.14 -4.12 -1.21
N TYR A 48 -25.44 -4.93 -1.99
CA TYR A 48 -24.12 -5.41 -1.63
C TYR A 48 -23.05 -4.68 -2.44
N VAL A 49 -22.13 -4.01 -1.77
CA VAL A 49 -20.98 -3.36 -2.43
C VAL A 49 -19.71 -4.06 -1.99
N VAL A 50 -18.75 -4.26 -2.91
CA VAL A 50 -17.42 -4.76 -2.57
C VAL A 50 -16.36 -3.76 -2.96
N THR A 51 -15.42 -3.47 -2.06
CA THR A 51 -14.20 -2.72 -2.41
C THR A 51 -13.03 -3.68 -2.51
N ARG A 52 -12.40 -3.73 -3.69
CA ARG A 52 -11.15 -4.45 -3.90
C ARG A 52 -9.97 -3.54 -3.57
N ARG A 53 -9.18 -3.93 -2.56
CA ARG A 53 -7.98 -3.21 -2.12
C ARG A 53 -6.66 -3.92 -2.46
N MET A 54 -6.69 -5.25 -2.52
CA MET A 54 -5.49 -6.05 -2.73
C MET A 54 -5.24 -6.31 -4.22
N ASP A 55 -3.98 -6.20 -4.61
CA ASP A 55 -3.37 -6.42 -5.94
C ASP A 55 -3.18 -7.90 -6.31
N TYR A 56 -3.50 -8.83 -5.40
CA TYR A 56 -3.46 -10.24 -5.73
C TYR A 56 -4.39 -10.57 -6.92
N PRO A 57 -3.90 -11.28 -7.94
CA PRO A 57 -4.71 -11.65 -9.10
C PRO A 57 -5.84 -12.58 -8.68
N GLU A 58 -7.02 -12.38 -9.28
CA GLU A 58 -8.14 -13.31 -9.13
C GLU A 58 -8.08 -14.42 -10.17
N ALA A 59 -8.44 -15.64 -9.75
CA ALA A 59 -8.49 -16.77 -10.66
C ALA A 59 -9.55 -16.53 -11.76
N LYS A 60 -9.21 -16.87 -13.00
CA LYS A 60 -10.13 -16.81 -14.16
C LYS A 60 -11.13 -17.98 -14.11
N SER A 61 -12.04 -17.94 -13.14
CA SER A 61 -12.96 -19.03 -12.84
C SER A 61 -14.43 -18.62 -12.97
N TRP A 62 -15.30 -19.61 -13.15
CA TRP A 62 -16.76 -19.40 -13.09
C TRP A 62 -17.19 -18.82 -11.73
N TYR A 63 -16.53 -19.23 -10.65
CA TYR A 63 -16.76 -18.75 -9.30
C TYR A 63 -16.51 -17.25 -9.21
N THR A 64 -15.35 -16.77 -9.66
CA THR A 64 -14.99 -15.35 -9.65
C THR A 64 -16.00 -14.52 -10.45
N ARG A 65 -16.33 -14.97 -11.67
CA ARG A 65 -17.31 -14.30 -12.53
C ARG A 65 -18.68 -14.24 -11.87
N HIS A 66 -19.15 -15.34 -11.30
CA HIS A 66 -20.45 -15.38 -10.61
C HIS A 66 -20.46 -14.46 -9.39
N LEU A 67 -19.42 -14.52 -8.56
CA LEU A 67 -19.31 -13.73 -7.34
C LEU A 67 -19.35 -12.23 -7.65
N TYR A 68 -18.46 -11.75 -8.52
CA TYR A 68 -18.38 -10.32 -8.83
C TYR A 68 -19.52 -9.83 -9.73
N ASN A 69 -19.95 -10.59 -10.75
CA ASN A 69 -20.95 -10.10 -11.69
C ASN A 69 -22.39 -10.30 -11.21
N ARG A 70 -22.65 -11.24 -10.28
CA ARG A 70 -24.03 -11.60 -9.86
C ARG A 70 -24.28 -11.51 -8.36
N ARG A 71 -23.24 -11.56 -7.50
CA ARG A 71 -23.42 -11.56 -6.04
C ARG A 71 -23.10 -10.25 -5.35
N VAL A 72 -22.90 -9.20 -6.10
CA VAL A 72 -22.85 -7.83 -5.58
C VAL A 72 -23.71 -6.93 -6.47
N ASP A 73 -24.02 -5.73 -5.99
CA ASP A 73 -24.75 -4.69 -6.70
C ASP A 73 -23.77 -3.65 -7.26
N GLY A 74 -22.60 -3.47 -6.63
CA GLY A 74 -21.53 -2.61 -7.13
C GLY A 74 -20.13 -3.08 -6.69
N ILE A 75 -19.13 -2.74 -7.49
CA ILE A 75 -17.73 -3.04 -7.24
C ILE A 75 -16.94 -1.74 -7.25
N VAL A 76 -16.18 -1.50 -6.20
CA VAL A 76 -15.22 -0.39 -6.12
C VAL A 76 -13.82 -0.95 -6.28
N ALA A 77 -13.07 -0.44 -7.26
CA ALA A 77 -11.64 -0.66 -7.39
C ALA A 77 -10.90 0.59 -6.91
N ILE A 78 -9.85 0.41 -6.11
CA ILE A 78 -9.15 1.54 -5.47
C ILE A 78 -8.07 2.17 -6.34
N SER A 79 -7.76 1.55 -7.48
CA SER A 79 -6.81 2.01 -8.48
C SER A 79 -7.11 1.30 -9.81
N ARG A 80 -6.63 1.85 -10.93
CA ARG A 80 -6.78 1.27 -12.27
C ARG A 80 -6.13 -0.10 -12.39
N PRO A 81 -4.92 -0.38 -11.86
CA PRO A 81 -4.38 -1.74 -11.83
C PRO A 81 -5.34 -2.74 -11.21
N ILE A 82 -6.00 -2.39 -10.09
CA ILE A 82 -7.00 -3.25 -9.46
C ILE A 82 -8.23 -3.43 -10.35
N ALA A 83 -8.72 -2.36 -10.98
CA ALA A 83 -9.82 -2.46 -11.94
C ALA A 83 -9.46 -3.39 -13.11
N ASN A 84 -8.26 -3.23 -13.68
CA ASN A 84 -7.75 -4.03 -14.78
C ASN A 84 -7.59 -5.50 -14.40
N LEU A 85 -7.11 -5.79 -13.18
CA LEU A 85 -7.04 -7.16 -12.66
C LEU A 85 -8.42 -7.82 -12.61
N LEU A 86 -9.44 -7.11 -12.12
CA LEU A 86 -10.81 -7.61 -12.09
C LEU A 86 -11.37 -7.85 -13.50
N VAL A 87 -11.18 -6.90 -14.43
CA VAL A 87 -11.58 -7.07 -15.83
C VAL A 87 -10.89 -8.29 -16.45
N SER A 88 -9.58 -8.45 -16.22
CA SER A 88 -8.82 -9.61 -16.72
C SER A 88 -9.31 -10.95 -16.16
N ALA A 89 -9.94 -10.93 -14.98
CA ALA A 89 -10.57 -12.09 -14.35
C ALA A 89 -12.00 -12.38 -14.87
N GLY A 90 -12.53 -11.53 -15.76
CA GLY A 90 -13.85 -11.66 -16.38
C GLY A 90 -14.97 -10.93 -15.62
N VAL A 91 -14.62 -9.92 -14.81
CA VAL A 91 -15.59 -8.99 -14.23
C VAL A 91 -16.01 -7.97 -15.28
N GLY A 92 -17.30 -7.71 -15.40
CA GLY A 92 -17.82 -6.71 -16.34
C GLY A 92 -17.31 -5.30 -15.99
N PRO A 93 -16.66 -4.56 -16.90
CA PRO A 93 -16.11 -3.24 -16.60
C PRO A 93 -17.18 -2.23 -16.16
N GLU A 94 -18.42 -2.36 -16.65
CA GLU A 94 -19.57 -1.53 -16.29
C GLU A 94 -19.98 -1.65 -14.82
N ARG A 95 -19.59 -2.75 -14.17
CA ARG A 95 -19.84 -3.06 -12.76
C ARG A 95 -18.83 -2.42 -11.82
N ILE A 96 -17.67 -2.03 -12.37
CA ILE A 96 -16.54 -1.50 -11.62
C ILE A 96 -16.65 0.02 -11.61
N ARG A 97 -16.50 0.60 -10.43
CA ARG A 97 -16.32 2.03 -10.20
C ARG A 97 -14.93 2.24 -9.64
N LEU A 98 -14.14 3.07 -10.32
CA LEU A 98 -12.85 3.50 -9.83
C LEU A 98 -13.10 4.59 -8.78
N ILE A 99 -12.79 4.30 -7.53
CA ILE A 99 -12.81 5.28 -6.44
C ILE A 99 -11.49 5.12 -5.72
N HIS A 100 -10.57 6.06 -5.94
CA HIS A 100 -9.27 6.05 -5.30
C HIS A 100 -9.42 6.01 -3.78
N SER A 101 -8.64 5.15 -3.13
CA SER A 101 -8.57 5.14 -1.67
C SER A 101 -7.71 6.32 -1.21
N GLY A 102 -8.04 6.86 -0.04
CA GLY A 102 -7.28 7.93 0.60
C GLY A 102 -6.84 7.55 2.00
N ILE A 103 -6.19 8.50 2.66
CA ILE A 103 -5.84 8.48 4.08
C ILE A 103 -6.49 9.66 4.79
N ASP A 104 -6.54 9.60 6.12
CA ASP A 104 -6.86 10.76 6.95
C ASP A 104 -5.59 11.62 7.11
N PRO A 105 -5.57 12.89 6.62
CA PRO A 105 -4.40 13.75 6.74
C PRO A 105 -4.22 14.34 8.14
N GLY A 106 -5.25 14.36 8.98
CA GLY A 106 -5.26 15.08 10.27
C GLY A 106 -4.05 14.79 11.17
N PRO A 107 -3.64 13.52 11.38
CA PRO A 107 -2.45 13.18 12.16
C PRO A 107 -1.12 13.75 11.63
N PHE A 108 -1.07 14.19 10.37
CA PHE A 108 0.15 14.63 9.68
C PHE A 108 0.23 16.16 9.49
N GLU A 109 -0.88 16.89 9.68
CA GLU A 109 -0.95 18.35 9.45
C GLU A 109 0.06 19.14 10.31
N ALA A 110 0.22 18.75 11.58
CA ALA A 110 1.17 19.37 12.50
C ALA A 110 2.64 19.12 12.12
N ILE A 111 2.91 18.12 11.27
CA ILE A 111 4.24 17.80 10.76
C ILE A 111 4.49 18.51 9.44
N ALA A 112 3.47 18.60 8.58
CA ALA A 112 3.57 19.27 7.29
C ALA A 112 3.98 20.75 7.39
N SER A 113 3.64 21.40 8.51
CA SER A 113 4.04 22.78 8.82
C SER A 113 5.46 22.92 9.37
N LYS A 114 6.12 21.82 9.75
CA LYS A 114 7.49 21.82 10.27
C LYS A 114 8.48 21.53 9.14
N THR A 115 9.43 22.42 8.94
CA THR A 115 10.52 22.24 7.97
C THR A 115 11.57 21.27 8.52
N ALA A 116 11.92 20.28 7.69
CA ALA A 116 13.06 19.36 7.81
C ALA A 116 13.19 18.57 9.14
N SER A 117 13.96 17.50 9.10
CA SER A 117 14.39 16.77 10.30
C SER A 117 15.25 17.69 11.18
N SER A 118 15.33 17.42 12.48
CA SER A 118 16.20 18.16 13.40
C SER A 118 17.68 17.78 13.28
N GLU A 119 18.03 16.97 12.28
CA GLU A 119 19.38 16.46 12.05
C GLU A 119 20.13 17.40 11.11
N ASP A 120 21.43 17.57 11.33
CA ASP A 120 22.29 18.37 10.45
C ASP A 120 22.54 17.68 9.08
N ILE A 121 22.14 16.43 8.95
CA ILE A 121 22.35 15.56 7.79
C ILE A 121 21.00 15.09 7.26
N PRO A 122 20.76 15.10 5.93
CA PRO A 122 19.51 14.61 5.35
C PRO A 122 19.14 13.20 5.80
N VAL A 123 17.88 13.02 6.16
CA VAL A 123 17.30 11.73 6.55
C VAL A 123 16.36 11.20 5.47
N VAL A 124 16.74 10.08 4.86
CA VAL A 124 15.89 9.28 4.00
C VAL A 124 15.12 8.26 4.84
N GLY A 125 13.80 8.26 4.78
CA GLY A 125 12.94 7.37 5.55
C GLY A 125 12.11 6.44 4.68
N THR A 126 11.82 5.23 5.17
CA THR A 126 10.83 4.34 4.57
C THR A 126 10.03 3.62 5.65
N VAL A 127 8.73 3.42 5.39
CA VAL A 127 7.81 2.68 6.26
C VAL A 127 7.16 1.57 5.45
N ALA A 128 7.62 0.33 5.63
CA ALA A 128 7.10 -0.82 4.91
C ALA A 128 7.49 -2.15 5.58
N VAL A 129 6.65 -3.18 5.40
CA VAL A 129 7.02 -4.55 5.79
C VAL A 129 8.28 -5.00 5.03
N LEU A 130 9.22 -5.63 5.73
CA LEU A 130 10.51 -6.05 5.15
C LEU A 130 10.37 -7.34 4.34
N GLU A 131 9.71 -7.21 3.18
CA GLU A 131 9.42 -8.28 2.22
C GLU A 131 9.92 -7.91 0.83
N GLU A 132 10.17 -8.91 -0.03
CA GLU A 132 10.79 -8.72 -1.36
C GLU A 132 10.03 -7.72 -2.21
N ARG A 133 8.69 -7.76 -2.15
CA ARG A 133 7.81 -6.85 -2.90
C ARG A 133 7.99 -5.37 -2.56
N LYS A 134 8.61 -5.04 -1.43
CA LYS A 134 8.83 -3.65 -1.00
C LYS A 134 10.19 -3.09 -1.44
N GLY A 135 11.06 -3.92 -2.02
CA GLY A 135 12.25 -3.46 -2.74
C GLY A 135 13.31 -2.75 -1.90
N HIS A 136 13.33 -2.91 -0.57
CA HIS A 136 14.33 -2.32 0.33
C HIS A 136 15.77 -2.55 -0.11
N ARG A 137 16.07 -3.69 -0.75
CA ARG A 137 17.41 -3.97 -1.31
C ARG A 137 17.88 -2.88 -2.29
N PHE A 138 16.98 -2.33 -3.11
CA PHE A 138 17.32 -1.31 -4.10
C PHE A 138 17.59 0.04 -3.44
N LEU A 139 16.93 0.33 -2.31
CA LEU A 139 17.28 1.49 -1.48
C LEU A 139 18.65 1.35 -0.84
N LEU A 140 19.02 0.16 -0.35
CA LEU A 140 20.37 -0.08 0.17
C LEU A 140 21.45 0.02 -0.93
N GLU A 141 21.17 -0.48 -2.13
CA GLU A 141 22.07 -0.32 -3.29
C GLU A 141 22.22 1.16 -3.68
N ALA A 142 21.12 1.92 -3.70
CA ALA A 142 21.15 3.37 -3.95
C ALA A 142 21.95 4.10 -2.86
N ALA A 143 21.77 3.74 -1.59
CA ALA A 143 22.51 4.31 -0.47
C ALA A 143 24.03 4.08 -0.61
N ALA A 144 24.44 2.87 -1.00
CA ALA A 144 25.86 2.57 -1.24
C ALA A 144 26.46 3.40 -2.38
N ARG A 145 25.69 3.65 -3.45
CA ARG A 145 26.12 4.52 -4.57
C ARG A 145 26.31 5.97 -4.11
N LEU A 146 25.31 6.52 -3.41
CA LEU A 146 25.37 7.88 -2.89
C LEU A 146 26.55 8.06 -1.91
N LYS A 147 26.78 7.09 -1.03
CA LYS A 147 27.96 7.06 -0.17
C LYS A 147 29.26 7.10 -0.99
N GLY A 148 29.36 6.30 -2.05
CA GLY A 148 30.51 6.28 -2.96
C GLY A 148 30.73 7.59 -3.71
N GLN A 149 29.67 8.38 -3.91
CA GLN A 149 29.71 9.72 -4.50
C GLN A 149 29.99 10.83 -3.47
N GLY A 150 30.17 10.49 -2.19
CA GLY A 150 30.50 11.44 -1.12
C GLY A 150 29.31 12.05 -0.39
N TYR A 151 28.08 11.63 -0.68
CA TYR A 151 26.90 12.09 0.06
C TYR A 151 26.90 11.52 1.49
N GLN A 152 26.59 12.39 2.45
CA GLN A 152 26.32 12.01 3.84
C GLN A 152 24.81 12.03 4.04
N ILE A 153 24.20 10.85 4.20
CA ILE A 153 22.76 10.68 4.33
C ILE A 153 22.50 9.60 5.39
N LYS A 154 21.50 9.80 6.24
CA LYS A 154 20.98 8.77 7.15
C LYS A 154 19.78 8.08 6.51
N TYR A 155 19.65 6.78 6.69
CA TYR A 155 18.59 5.95 6.15
C TYR A 155 17.82 5.26 7.28
N PHE A 156 16.58 5.66 7.49
CA PHE A 156 15.70 5.12 8.52
C PHE A 156 14.70 4.15 7.91
N LEU A 157 14.81 2.87 8.28
CA LEU A 157 13.95 1.80 7.79
C LEU A 157 13.01 1.36 8.91
N ALA A 158 11.74 1.78 8.83
CA ALA A 158 10.68 1.37 9.73
C ALA A 158 9.87 0.21 9.13
N GLY A 159 9.79 -0.87 9.89
CA GLY A 159 9.13 -2.10 9.52
C GLY A 159 9.85 -3.33 10.05
N ASP A 160 9.15 -4.46 10.01
CA ASP A 160 9.72 -5.78 10.26
C ASP A 160 9.23 -6.75 9.17
N GLY A 161 9.83 -7.92 9.08
CA GLY A 161 9.48 -8.91 8.06
C GLY A 161 10.54 -9.98 7.87
N SER A 162 10.24 -10.94 7.00
CA SER A 162 11.09 -12.11 6.79
C SER A 162 12.50 -11.76 6.29
N LEU A 163 12.67 -10.61 5.63
CA LEU A 163 13.95 -10.18 5.06
C LEU A 163 14.82 -9.35 6.01
N ARG A 164 14.40 -9.10 7.26
CA ARG A 164 15.14 -8.22 8.19
C ARG A 164 16.63 -8.57 8.29
N GLY A 165 16.95 -9.81 8.67
CA GLY A 165 18.33 -10.25 8.82
C GLY A 165 19.13 -10.22 7.51
N GLN A 166 18.48 -10.47 6.37
CA GLN A 166 19.13 -10.37 5.06
C GLN A 166 19.48 -8.92 4.72
N LEU A 167 18.58 -7.96 5.01
CA LEU A 167 18.78 -6.53 4.75
C LEU A 167 19.84 -5.94 5.68
N GLU A 168 19.84 -6.30 6.96
CA GLU A 168 20.88 -5.90 7.92
C GLU A 168 22.26 -6.42 7.48
N GLY A 169 22.35 -7.70 7.07
CA GLY A 169 23.58 -8.28 6.52
C GLY A 169 24.02 -7.64 5.20
N MET A 170 23.09 -7.19 4.35
CA MET A 170 23.39 -6.45 3.14
C MET A 170 23.93 -5.05 3.45
N ALA A 171 23.30 -4.32 4.37
CA ALA A 171 23.80 -3.03 4.83
C ALA A 171 25.23 -3.15 5.38
N ALA A 172 25.54 -4.23 6.12
CA ALA A 172 26.89 -4.49 6.60
C ALA A 172 27.90 -4.73 5.47
N ARG A 173 27.55 -5.56 4.48
CA ARG A 173 28.41 -5.81 3.31
C ARG A 173 28.66 -4.56 2.47
N LEU A 174 27.68 -3.66 2.40
CA LEU A 174 27.78 -2.37 1.72
C LEU A 174 28.45 -1.28 2.58
N MET A 175 28.90 -1.63 3.79
CA MET A 175 29.52 -0.71 4.75
C MET A 175 28.61 0.47 5.14
N LEU A 176 27.30 0.23 5.25
CA LEU A 176 26.29 1.24 5.57
C LEU A 176 25.88 1.25 7.05
N GLN A 177 26.61 0.57 7.94
CA GLN A 177 26.19 0.39 9.34
C GLN A 177 26.00 1.72 10.09
N ASP A 178 26.81 2.72 9.78
CA ASP A 178 26.74 4.04 10.43
C ASP A 178 25.67 4.97 9.80
N GLN A 179 25.12 4.57 8.64
CA GLN A 179 24.14 5.36 7.89
C GLN A 179 22.74 4.76 7.96
N VAL A 180 22.60 3.44 8.10
CA VAL A 180 21.31 2.74 8.06
C VAL A 180 20.89 2.32 9.46
N LYS A 181 19.68 2.74 9.86
CA LYS A 181 19.04 2.33 11.12
C LYS A 181 17.73 1.61 10.85
N PHE A 182 17.62 0.38 11.34
CA PHE A 182 16.39 -0.41 11.32
C PHE A 182 15.61 -0.17 12.62
N PHE A 183 14.40 0.38 12.52
CA PHE A 183 13.57 0.73 13.68
C PHE A 183 12.65 -0.42 14.12
N GLY A 184 12.53 -1.48 13.33
CA GLY A 184 11.50 -2.50 13.55
C GLY A 184 10.10 -1.93 13.29
N PHE A 185 9.07 -2.58 13.80
CA PHE A 185 7.70 -2.10 13.68
C PHE A 185 7.52 -0.75 14.42
N VAL A 186 7.01 0.24 13.70
CA VAL A 186 6.67 1.56 14.23
C VAL A 186 5.15 1.71 14.23
N SER A 187 4.57 1.98 15.41
CA SER A 187 3.13 2.24 15.55
C SER A 187 2.76 3.71 15.37
N ASP A 188 3.71 4.63 15.59
CA ASP A 188 3.51 6.07 15.44
C ASP A 188 4.23 6.58 14.18
N THR A 189 3.60 6.35 13.03
CA THR A 189 4.10 6.81 11.72
C THR A 189 4.26 8.33 11.65
N PRO A 190 3.34 9.17 12.17
CA PRO A 190 3.55 10.61 12.24
C PRO A 190 4.87 10.99 12.95
N ALA A 191 5.12 10.47 14.15
CA ALA A 191 6.37 10.75 14.86
C ALA A 191 7.61 10.29 14.07
N PHE A 192 7.57 9.13 13.42
CA PHE A 192 8.64 8.69 12.55
C PHE A 192 8.87 9.66 11.38
N LEU A 193 7.82 10.02 10.64
CA LEU A 193 7.91 10.92 9.49
C LEU A 193 8.39 12.32 9.89
N SER A 194 8.13 12.78 11.11
CA SER A 194 8.65 14.05 11.60
C SER A 194 10.19 14.14 11.58
N ASN A 195 10.88 12.99 11.62
CA ASN A 195 12.35 12.90 11.57
C ASN A 195 12.89 12.59 10.16
N VAL A 196 12.03 12.60 9.14
CA VAL A 196 12.38 12.26 7.75
C VAL A 196 12.30 13.51 6.89
N ASP A 197 13.28 13.67 6.00
CA ASP A 197 13.32 14.72 4.97
C ASP A 197 12.77 14.21 3.64
N ILE A 198 13.28 13.05 3.21
CA ILE A 198 12.90 12.40 1.95
C ILE A 198 12.31 11.02 2.28
N PHE A 199 11.06 10.80 1.92
CA PHE A 199 10.44 9.48 2.03
C PHE A 199 10.65 8.68 0.75
N VAL A 200 11.14 7.45 0.88
CA VAL A 200 11.39 6.56 -0.25
C VAL A 200 10.55 5.29 -0.15
N LEU A 201 9.80 4.98 -1.22
CA LEU A 201 9.04 3.72 -1.33
C LEU A 201 9.43 2.96 -2.60
N PRO A 202 10.46 2.09 -2.55
CA PRO A 202 11.04 1.43 -3.72
C PRO A 202 10.29 0.13 -4.09
N SER A 203 8.97 0.10 -3.92
CA SER A 203 8.16 -1.10 -4.09
C SER A 203 8.28 -1.72 -5.49
N LEU A 204 8.16 -3.04 -5.58
CA LEU A 204 8.05 -3.77 -6.84
C LEU A 204 6.59 -3.97 -7.26
N ASP A 205 5.69 -4.01 -6.29
CA ASP A 205 4.25 -4.08 -6.48
C ASP A 205 3.54 -3.34 -5.34
N GLU A 206 2.47 -2.64 -5.66
CA GLU A 206 1.73 -1.82 -4.71
C GLU A 206 0.28 -1.59 -5.11
N GLY A 207 -0.68 -2.03 -4.30
CA GLY A 207 -2.10 -1.73 -4.53
C GLY A 207 -2.45 -0.23 -4.52
N LEU A 208 -1.95 0.52 -3.53
CA LEU A 208 -2.17 1.97 -3.36
C LEU A 208 -0.90 2.74 -3.00
N GLY A 209 -0.14 2.25 -2.01
CA GLY A 209 1.01 2.97 -1.48
C GLY A 209 0.64 3.92 -0.33
N VAL A 210 -0.14 3.43 0.64
CA VAL A 210 -0.60 4.21 1.81
C VAL A 210 0.53 4.99 2.47
N ALA A 211 1.69 4.36 2.69
CA ALA A 211 2.82 5.02 3.33
C ALA A 211 3.37 6.22 2.53
N ALA A 212 3.30 6.19 1.20
CA ALA A 212 3.65 7.34 0.37
C ALA A 212 2.62 8.47 0.51
N LEU A 213 1.33 8.14 0.57
CA LEU A 213 0.26 9.13 0.83
C LEU A 213 0.41 9.78 2.23
N GLU A 214 0.76 8.99 3.25
CA GLU A 214 1.07 9.49 4.60
C GLU A 214 2.27 10.42 4.59
N ALA A 215 3.34 10.07 3.86
CA ALA A 215 4.49 10.95 3.68
C ALA A 215 4.15 12.26 2.94
N MET A 216 3.31 12.19 1.90
CA MET A 216 2.81 13.38 1.19
C MET A 216 1.98 14.27 2.11
N ALA A 217 1.08 13.69 2.91
CA ALA A 217 0.28 14.43 3.89
C ALA A 217 1.14 15.04 5.00
N ALA A 218 2.27 14.42 5.34
CA ALA A 218 3.27 14.96 6.26
C ALA A 218 4.21 15.99 5.61
N GLY A 219 3.97 16.40 4.36
CA GLY A 219 4.75 17.42 3.66
C GLY A 219 6.17 16.97 3.27
N LYS A 220 6.42 15.65 3.14
CA LYS A 220 7.75 15.12 2.83
C LYS A 220 7.99 15.05 1.33
N ALA A 221 9.24 15.26 0.92
CA ALA A 221 9.65 14.94 -0.44
C ALA A 221 9.52 13.44 -0.64
N VAL A 222 8.79 12.99 -1.67
CA VAL A 222 8.55 11.57 -1.90
C VAL A 222 9.23 11.11 -3.17
N VAL A 223 10.04 10.06 -3.05
CA VAL A 223 10.57 9.29 -4.18
C VAL A 223 9.95 7.90 -4.13
N ALA A 224 9.31 7.47 -5.20
CA ALA A 224 8.69 6.15 -5.25
C ALA A 224 8.91 5.49 -6.60
N THR A 225 8.68 4.19 -6.67
CA THR A 225 8.69 3.48 -7.94
C THR A 225 7.36 3.61 -8.67
N ARG A 226 7.41 3.65 -10.00
CA ARG A 226 6.26 3.73 -10.89
C ARG A 226 5.56 2.37 -11.04
N VAL A 227 4.95 1.91 -9.95
CA VAL A 227 4.25 0.62 -9.87
C VAL A 227 2.83 0.79 -9.31
N GLY A 228 1.92 -0.07 -9.78
CA GLY A 228 0.59 -0.21 -9.20
C GLY A 228 -0.13 1.13 -8.94
N GLY A 229 -0.69 1.27 -7.74
CA GLY A 229 -1.42 2.48 -7.32
C GLY A 229 -0.52 3.71 -7.10
N LEU A 230 0.79 3.56 -6.89
CA LEU A 230 1.70 4.69 -6.71
C LEU A 230 1.79 5.56 -7.97
N ALA A 231 1.79 4.93 -9.15
CA ALA A 231 1.80 5.64 -10.42
C ALA A 231 0.55 6.49 -10.67
N GLU A 232 -0.54 6.26 -9.92
CA GLU A 232 -1.76 7.07 -9.95
C GLU A 232 -1.86 8.07 -8.81
N ALA A 233 -1.36 7.69 -7.64
CA ALA A 233 -1.40 8.50 -6.42
C ALA A 233 -0.47 9.72 -6.49
N MET A 234 0.59 9.65 -7.30
CA MET A 234 1.61 10.68 -7.42
C MET A 234 1.66 11.26 -8.83
N VAL A 235 1.80 12.58 -8.93
CA VAL A 235 2.10 13.28 -10.18
C VAL A 235 3.60 13.50 -10.24
N ASP A 236 4.25 12.84 -11.20
CA ASP A 236 5.69 12.85 -11.36
C ASP A 236 6.25 14.27 -11.53
N SER A 237 7.34 14.57 -10.81
CA SER A 237 7.99 15.89 -10.73
C SER A 237 7.10 17.03 -10.22
N VAL A 238 5.88 16.75 -9.72
CA VAL A 238 4.96 17.75 -9.15
C VAL A 238 4.71 17.47 -7.68
N THR A 239 4.33 16.22 -7.34
CA THR A 239 4.04 15.82 -5.96
C THR A 239 5.06 14.81 -5.41
N GLY A 240 6.13 14.56 -6.17
CA GLY A 240 7.19 13.60 -5.88
C GLY A 240 7.83 13.08 -7.17
N VAL A 241 8.87 12.26 -7.04
CA VAL A 241 9.61 11.69 -8.18
C VAL A 241 9.27 10.20 -8.34
N LEU A 242 8.91 9.79 -9.56
CA LEU A 242 8.60 8.40 -9.88
C LEU A 242 9.67 7.75 -10.76
N VAL A 243 10.39 6.78 -10.19
CA VAL A 243 11.48 6.03 -10.88
C VAL A 243 11.03 4.64 -11.33
N ALA A 244 11.79 3.98 -12.20
CA ALA A 244 11.52 2.60 -12.57
C ALA A 244 11.74 1.64 -11.37
N PRO A 245 10.93 0.58 -11.18
CA PRO A 245 11.21 -0.43 -10.16
C PRO A 245 12.48 -1.19 -10.51
N ARG A 246 13.17 -1.69 -9.47
CA ARG A 246 14.44 -2.44 -9.59
C ARG A 246 15.61 -1.63 -10.15
N ASP A 247 15.54 -0.31 -10.09
CA ASP A 247 16.57 0.58 -10.58
C ASP A 247 17.18 1.40 -9.44
N ALA A 248 18.24 0.86 -8.84
CA ALA A 248 18.95 1.51 -7.74
C ALA A 248 19.71 2.78 -8.20
N GLU A 249 20.06 2.89 -9.48
CA GLU A 249 20.74 4.07 -10.02
C GLU A 249 19.75 5.23 -10.16
N ALA A 250 18.59 4.98 -10.79
CA ALA A 250 17.53 5.98 -10.88
C ALA A 250 17.04 6.41 -9.48
N LEU A 251 16.97 5.46 -8.53
CA LEU A 251 16.62 5.76 -7.15
C LEU A 251 17.66 6.67 -6.48
N ALA A 252 18.96 6.40 -6.68
CA ALA A 252 20.03 7.25 -6.16
C ALA A 252 19.96 8.66 -6.75
N GLN A 253 19.81 8.78 -8.08
CA GLN A 253 19.71 10.07 -8.76
C GLN A 253 18.51 10.91 -8.30
N ALA A 254 17.39 10.26 -7.96
CA ALA A 254 16.21 10.95 -7.44
C ALA A 254 16.35 11.39 -5.97
N ILE A 255 17.27 10.80 -5.20
CA ILE A 255 17.53 11.13 -3.80
C ILE A 255 18.60 12.23 -3.66
N ALA A 256 19.57 12.26 -4.58
CA ALA A 256 20.69 13.21 -4.62
C ALA A 256 20.23 14.67 -4.81
#